data_AF-A0A6F9CIX7-F1
#
_entry.id   AF-A0A6F9CIX7-F1
#
_cell.length_a   1.000
_cell.length_b   1.000
_cell.length_c   1.000
_cell.angle_alpha   90.00
_cell.angle_beta   90.00
_cell.angle_gamma   90.00
#
_symmetry.space_group_name_H-M   'P 1'
#
loop_
_entity.id
_entity.type
_entity.pdbx_description
1 polymer ?
#
loop_
_entity_poly.entity_id
_entity_poly.type
_entity_poly.pdbx_seq_one_letter_code
_entity_poly.pdbx_strand_id
1 'polypeptide(L)'
;DLFALDLEPYRYSGVNMTGFRLLNIDNPQVASVVDKWSMERQQAPPKPETGMLDGMMTTEAALMYDAVYMVAAASQLYSQITVSSLQCHRHKPWRFGARFMNMFKE
;
A
#
# COMPACT_ATOMS: atom_id res chain seq x y z
N ASP A 1 4.11 -3.62 11.16
CA ASP A 1 5.11 -4.22 10.26
C ASP A 1 6.29 -4.79 11.00
N LEU A 2 6.22 -6.04 11.47
CA LEU A 2 7.35 -6.66 12.17
C LEU A 2 8.63 -6.68 11.30
N PHE A 3 8.46 -6.82 9.98
CA PHE A 3 9.57 -6.83 9.00
C PHE A 3 10.25 -5.47 8.82
N ALA A 4 9.64 -4.37 9.27
CA ALA A 4 10.19 -3.02 9.16
C ALA A 4 10.74 -2.51 10.49
N LEU A 5 10.64 -3.29 11.58
CA LEU A 5 11.21 -2.94 12.87
C LEU A 5 12.72 -3.18 12.86
N ASP A 6 13.46 -2.30 13.55
CA ASP A 6 14.86 -2.56 13.87
C ASP A 6 14.93 -3.59 15.01
N LEU A 7 15.41 -4.79 14.67
CA LEU A 7 15.54 -5.90 15.60
C LEU A 7 16.98 -6.11 16.09
N GLU A 8 17.93 -5.27 15.66
CA GLU A 8 19.32 -5.36 16.09
C GLU A 8 19.47 -5.37 17.63
N PRO A 9 18.70 -4.57 18.42
CA PRO A 9 18.77 -4.62 19.88
C PRO A 9 18.38 -5.97 20.50
N TYR A 10 17.59 -6.80 19.81
CA TYR A 10 17.07 -8.06 20.33
C TYR A 10 17.85 -9.28 19.86
N ARG A 11 18.78 -9.11 18.91
CA ARG A 11 19.50 -10.17 18.22
C ARG A 11 20.20 -11.19 19.14
N TYR A 12 20.67 -10.75 20.32
CA TYR A 12 21.40 -11.59 21.28
C TYR A 12 20.64 -11.85 22.58
N SER A 13 19.36 -11.48 22.65
CA SER A 13 18.56 -11.58 23.88
C SER A 13 17.96 -12.97 24.14
N GLY A 14 18.03 -13.89 23.16
CA GLY A 14 17.44 -15.22 23.27
C GLY A 14 15.90 -15.24 23.18
N VAL A 15 15.29 -14.12 22.81
CA VAL A 15 13.83 -14.02 22.62
C VAL A 15 13.39 -14.67 21.31
N ASN A 16 12.27 -15.37 21.34
CA ASN A 16 11.63 -15.90 20.13
C ASN A 16 10.66 -14.87 19.56
N MET A 17 10.88 -14.47 18.30
CA MET A 17 10.01 -13.56 17.58
C MET A 17 9.39 -14.28 16.39
N THR A 18 8.07 -14.18 16.24
CA THR A 18 7.33 -14.73 15.11
C THR A 18 6.31 -13.70 14.66
N GLY A 19 6.11 -13.57 13.36
CA GLY A 19 5.10 -12.67 12.82
C GLY A 19 4.71 -13.01 11.40
N PHE A 20 3.72 -12.28 10.92
CA PHE A 20 3.19 -12.40 9.57
C PHE A 20 3.69 -11.25 8.71
N ARG A 21 3.82 -11.50 7.41
CA ARG A 21 4.20 -10.51 6.40
C ARG A 21 3.23 -10.61 5.24
N LEU A 22 2.57 -9.50 4.90
CA LEU A 22 1.66 -9.43 3.76
C LEU A 22 2.40 -9.13 2.46
N LEU A 23 3.42 -8.26 2.49
CA LEU A 23 4.24 -7.95 1.31
C LEU A 23 4.94 -9.21 0.82
N ASN A 24 4.90 -9.50 -0.47
CA ASN A 24 5.59 -10.64 -1.09
C ASN A 24 6.95 -10.22 -1.69
N ILE A 25 7.92 -9.87 -0.84
CA ILE A 25 9.28 -9.47 -1.29
C ILE A 25 10.07 -10.60 -1.99
N ASP A 26 9.59 -11.85 -1.90
CA ASP A 26 10.19 -12.99 -2.61
C ASP A 26 9.87 -12.93 -4.11
N ASN A 27 8.83 -12.18 -4.50
CA ASN A 27 8.56 -11.85 -5.90
C ASN A 27 9.51 -10.74 -6.39
N PRO A 28 10.34 -10.97 -7.42
CA PRO A 28 11.30 -9.99 -7.92
C PRO A 28 10.68 -8.67 -8.37
N GLN A 29 9.44 -8.69 -8.89
CA GLN A 29 8.74 -7.47 -9.30
C GLN A 29 8.38 -6.61 -8.10
N VAL A 30 7.87 -7.22 -7.03
CA VAL A 30 7.54 -6.52 -5.78
C VAL A 30 8.80 -6.00 -5.11
N ALA A 31 9.86 -6.82 -5.06
CA ALA A 31 11.17 -6.40 -4.54
C ALA A 31 11.67 -5.13 -5.25
N SER A 32 11.60 -5.08 -6.59
CA SER A 32 12.06 -3.92 -7.36
C SER A 32 11.28 -2.63 -7.04
N VAL A 33 9.98 -2.74 -6.74
CA VAL A 33 9.14 -1.60 -6.33
C VAL A 33 9.52 -1.13 -4.92
N VAL A 34 9.75 -2.07 -4.00
CA VAL A 34 10.19 -1.77 -2.62
C VAL A 34 11.57 -1.12 -2.60
N ASP A 35 12.50 -1.59 -3.44
CA ASP A 35 13.84 -1.01 -3.56
C ASP A 35 13.77 0.43 -4.07
N LYS A 36 13.00 0.67 -5.14
CA LYS A 36 12.80 2.02 -5.68
C LYS A 36 12.16 2.96 -4.64
N TRP A 37 11.15 2.50 -3.93
CA TRP A 37 10.53 3.26 -2.83
C TRP A 37 11.55 3.64 -1.75
N SER A 38 12.41 2.69 -1.38
CA SER A 38 13.43 2.89 -0.35
C SER A 38 14.45 3.95 -0.77
N MET A 39 14.87 3.94 -2.04
CA MET A 39 15.78 4.96 -2.60
C MET A 39 15.17 6.37 -2.57
N GLU A 40 13.90 6.51 -2.94
CA GLU A 40 13.20 7.80 -2.91
C GLU A 40 12.99 8.30 -1.47
N ARG A 41 12.74 7.39 -0.52
CA ARG A 41 12.58 7.71 0.90
C ARG A 41 13.88 8.12 1.59
N GLN A 42 15.03 7.59 1.18
CA GLN A 42 16.34 8.01 1.72
C GLN A 42 16.65 9.49 1.42
N GLN A 43 16.01 10.08 0.41
CA GLN A 43 16.15 11.52 0.12
C GLN A 43 15.25 12.40 1.00
N ALA A 44 14.31 11.80 1.74
CA ALA A 44 13.42 12.53 2.62
C ALA A 44 14.14 12.90 3.94
N PRO A 45 13.69 13.97 4.64
CA PRO A 45 14.25 14.32 5.94
C PRO A 45 14.15 13.15 6.92
N PRO A 46 15.19 12.91 7.75
CA PRO A 46 15.17 11.84 8.73
C PRO A 46 13.99 12.04 9.68
N LYS A 47 13.19 10.98 9.84
CA LYS A 47 12.10 10.95 10.80
C LYS A 47 12.67 10.68 12.20
N PRO A 48 11.98 11.13 13.27
CA PRO A 48 12.34 10.75 14.64
C PRO A 48 12.42 9.23 14.78
N GLU A 49 13.26 8.74 15.71
CA GLU A 49 13.48 7.32 15.94
C GLU A 49 12.15 6.62 16.28
N THR A 50 11.66 5.85 15.32
CA THR A 50 10.40 5.11 15.42
C THR A 50 10.62 3.64 15.79
N GLY A 51 11.89 3.24 15.98
CA GLY A 51 12.28 1.82 16.08
C GLY A 51 12.09 1.05 14.78
N MET A 52 11.97 1.75 13.65
CA MET A 52 11.84 1.17 12.31
C MET A 52 13.13 1.37 11.51
N LEU A 53 13.42 0.40 10.65
CA LEU A 53 14.45 0.51 9.64
C LEU A 53 14.10 1.65 8.66
N ASP A 54 15.08 2.51 8.38
CA ASP A 54 14.88 3.65 7.50
C ASP A 54 14.64 3.22 6.05
N GLY A 55 13.81 3.98 5.33
CA GLY A 55 13.46 3.71 3.95
C GLY A 55 12.48 2.55 3.71
N MET A 56 12.17 1.73 4.72
CA MET A 56 11.30 0.57 4.52
C MET A 56 9.87 0.96 4.11
N MET A 57 9.33 0.25 3.11
CA MET A 57 7.92 0.34 2.74
C MET A 57 7.06 -0.32 3.81
N THR A 58 6.14 0.44 4.41
CA THR A 58 5.15 -0.10 5.35
C THR A 58 4.05 -0.87 4.62
N THR A 59 3.37 -1.76 5.32
CA THR A 59 2.19 -2.46 4.80
C THR A 59 1.09 -1.49 4.41
N GLU A 60 0.90 -0.42 5.18
CA GLU A 60 -0.06 0.63 4.83
C GLU A 60 0.27 1.30 3.49
N ALA A 61 1.55 1.59 3.23
CA ALA A 61 2.00 2.17 1.96
C ALA A 61 1.85 1.17 0.80
N ALA A 62 2.20 -0.11 1.02
CA ALA A 62 2.01 -1.16 0.03
C ALA A 62 0.53 -1.37 -0.33
N LEU A 63 -0.37 -1.40 0.66
CA LEU A 63 -1.81 -1.51 0.44
C LEU A 63 -2.36 -0.31 -0.34
N MET A 64 -1.84 0.90 -0.11
CA MET A 64 -2.22 2.08 -0.89
C MET A 64 -1.74 1.97 -2.34
N TYR A 65 -0.51 1.49 -2.56
CA TYR A 65 0.02 1.24 -3.89
C TYR A 65 -0.86 0.24 -4.67
N ASP A 66 -1.19 -0.89 -4.04
CA ASP A 66 -2.07 -1.91 -4.61
C ASP A 66 -3.48 -1.38 -4.87
N ALA A 67 -4.03 -0.55 -3.96
CA ALA A 67 -5.35 0.06 -4.14
C ALA A 67 -5.41 0.95 -5.38
N VAL A 68 -4.39 1.78 -5.62
CA VAL A 68 -4.30 2.62 -6.82
C VAL A 68 -4.21 1.76 -8.07
N TYR A 69 -3.39 0.70 -8.04
CA TYR A 69 -3.27 -0.23 -9.16
C TYR A 69 -4.60 -0.92 -9.49
N MET A 70 -5.31 -1.43 -8.48
CA MET A 70 -6.63 -2.05 -8.63
C MET A 70 -7.64 -1.06 -9.24
N VAL A 71 -7.70 0.17 -8.76
CA VAL A 71 -8.61 1.22 -9.27
C VAL A 71 -8.26 1.58 -10.72
N ALA A 72 -6.97 1.70 -11.04
CA ALA A 72 -6.52 2.00 -12.39
C ALA A 72 -6.86 0.87 -13.37
N ALA A 73 -6.62 -0.39 -12.98
CA ALA A 73 -6.97 -1.56 -13.77
C ALA A 73 -8.49 -1.63 -14.02
N ALA A 74 -9.31 -1.48 -12.98
CA ALA A 74 -10.78 -1.45 -13.11
C ALA A 74 -11.26 -0.31 -14.03
N SER A 75 -10.61 0.85 -13.97
CA SER A 75 -10.96 2.00 -14.81
C SER A 75 -10.61 1.79 -16.29
N GLN A 76 -9.53 1.06 -16.59
CA GLN A 76 -9.12 0.77 -17.98
C GLN A 76 -10.06 -0.22 -18.67
N LEU A 77 -10.65 -1.17 -17.93
CA LEU A 77 -11.58 -2.15 -18.48
C LEU A 77 -12.88 -1.54 -19.01
N TYR A 78 -13.23 -0.30 -18.62
CA TYR A 78 -14.49 0.34 -18.99
C TYR A 78 -14.31 1.81 -19.40
N SER A 79 -14.10 2.06 -20.69
CA SER A 79 -13.91 3.41 -21.27
C SER A 79 -15.13 4.35 -21.18
N GLN A 80 -16.29 3.86 -20.73
CA GLN A 80 -17.55 4.62 -20.66
C GLN A 80 -17.87 5.17 -19.26
N ILE A 81 -16.98 5.01 -18.28
CA ILE A 81 -17.19 5.54 -16.93
C ILE A 81 -16.78 7.01 -16.90
N THR A 82 -17.69 7.87 -16.46
CA THR A 82 -17.41 9.31 -16.29
C THR A 82 -17.65 9.75 -14.85
N VAL A 83 -16.80 10.63 -14.35
CA VAL A 83 -16.98 11.26 -13.04
C VAL A 83 -18.15 12.24 -13.05
N SER A 84 -18.79 12.44 -11.90
CA SER A 84 -19.84 13.45 -11.72
C SER A 84 -19.67 14.13 -10.36
N SER A 85 -19.91 15.44 -10.31
CA SER A 85 -20.00 16.16 -9.04
C SER A 85 -21.23 15.71 -8.25
N LEU A 86 -21.04 15.36 -6.98
CA LEU A 86 -22.08 14.91 -6.08
C LEU A 86 -22.31 15.95 -4.97
N GLN A 87 -23.50 15.93 -4.37
CA GLN A 87 -23.87 16.83 -3.28
C GLN A 87 -24.33 16.00 -2.08
N CYS A 88 -23.68 16.13 -0.93
CA CYS A 88 -23.99 15.29 0.25
C CYS A 88 -25.45 15.38 0.71
N HIS A 89 -26.08 16.55 0.57
CA HIS A 89 -27.50 16.77 0.94
C HIS A 89 -28.50 16.17 -0.06
N ARG A 90 -28.06 15.89 -1.29
CA ARG A 90 -28.89 15.25 -2.31
C ARG A 90 -28.44 13.81 -2.36
N HIS A 91 -29.20 12.90 -1.78
CA HIS A 91 -28.97 11.45 -1.75
C HIS A 91 -28.99 10.77 -3.16
N LYS A 92 -28.46 11.45 -4.19
CA LYS A 92 -28.30 10.95 -5.54
C LYS A 92 -26.91 10.32 -5.66
N PRO A 93 -26.82 9.00 -5.83
CA PRO A 93 -25.53 8.32 -5.98
C PRO A 93 -24.92 8.58 -7.35
N TRP A 94 -23.63 8.27 -7.48
CA TRP A 94 -22.97 8.25 -8.77
C TRP A 94 -23.55 7.16 -9.66
N ARG A 95 -23.98 7.52 -10.88
CA ARG A 95 -24.63 6.63 -11.85
C ARG A 95 -23.88 5.32 -12.07
N PHE A 96 -22.55 5.37 -12.10
CA PHE A 96 -21.70 4.19 -12.39
C PHE A 96 -21.21 3.48 -11.13
N GLY A 97 -21.53 3.98 -9.92
CA GLY A 97 -20.96 3.49 -8.67
C GLY A 97 -21.19 1.99 -8.43
N ALA A 98 -22.42 1.51 -8.55
CA ALA A 98 -22.73 0.08 -8.34
C ALA A 98 -21.99 -0.83 -9.31
N ARG A 99 -21.91 -0.43 -10.59
CA ARG A 99 -21.18 -1.17 -11.62
C ARG A 99 -19.67 -1.17 -11.37
N PHE A 100 -19.12 -0.01 -11.02
CA PHE A 100 -17.70 0.15 -10.70
C PHE A 100 -17.30 -0.71 -9.51
N MET A 101 -18.14 -0.76 -8.46
CA MET A 101 -17.89 -1.60 -7.29
C MET A 101 -17.88 -3.09 -7.59
N ASN A 102 -18.69 -3.57 -8.54
CA ASN A 102 -18.69 -4.99 -8.91
C ASN A 102 -17.38 -5.40 -9.61
N MET A 103 -16.70 -4.48 -10.30
CA MET A 103 -15.43 -4.78 -10.97
C MET A 103 -14.28 -5.11 -10.01
N PHE A 104 -14.37 -4.73 -8.74
CA PHE A 104 -13.36 -5.12 -7.74
C PHE A 104 -13.63 -6.48 -7.10
N LYS A 105 -14.84 -7.02 -7.27
CA LYS A 105 -15.29 -8.26 -6.66
C LYS A 105 -15.18 -9.46 -7.60
N GLU A 106 -15.18 -9.19 -8.89
CA GLU A 106 -14.90 -10.15 -9.97
C GLU A 106 -13.39 -10.30 -10.16
#